data_AF-A0A6V8KKZ9-F1
#
_entry.id   AF-A0A6V8KKZ9-F1
#
_cell.length_a   1.000
_cell.length_b   1.000
_cell.length_c   1.000
_cell.angle_alpha   90.00
_cell.angle_beta   90.00
_cell.angle_gamma   90.00
#
_symmetry.space_group_name_H-M   'P 1'
#
loop_
_entity.id
_entity.type
_entity.pdbx_description
1 polymer ?
#
loop_
_entity_poly.entity_id
_entity_poly.type
_entity_poly.pdbx_seq_one_letter_code
_entity_poly.pdbx_strand_id
1 'polypeptide(L)'
;MVRTTLACPGHIGAPAGSRGIDEILAEARSRLRRLEPEEAHLAYRRGAHLVDIRPAAQRAANGEIPGALIVERNVLEWRFDPRSDARLPIAGRYDLPVIVFCQEGYTSSLAAAALQDLGLHRATDVAGGFAAWRLAGLPAFGPADVYAYLQSVAPGDPRLRPAT
;
A
#
# COMPACT_ATOMS: atom_id res chain seq x y z
N MET A 1 31.88 -30.93 36.76
CA MET A 1 31.70 -30.04 35.58
C MET A 1 30.21 -29.73 35.43
N VAL A 2 29.75 -28.63 36.01
CA VAL A 2 28.37 -28.16 35.83
C VAL A 2 28.32 -27.48 34.47
N ARG A 3 27.63 -28.08 33.50
CA ARG A 3 27.33 -27.44 32.21
C ARG A 3 26.29 -26.35 32.47
N THR A 4 26.74 -25.11 32.58
CA THR A 4 25.87 -23.94 32.51
C THR A 4 25.35 -23.83 31.08
N THR A 5 24.10 -24.20 30.86
CA THR A 5 23.39 -23.88 29.61
C THR A 5 23.21 -22.37 29.57
N LEU A 6 23.96 -21.70 28.70
CA LEU A 6 23.71 -20.31 28.32
C LEU A 6 22.32 -20.25 27.68
N ALA A 7 21.35 -19.68 28.39
CA ALA A 7 20.05 -19.36 27.83
C ALA A 7 20.22 -18.25 26.79
N CYS A 8 19.80 -18.50 25.55
CA CYS A 8 19.68 -17.48 24.51
C CYS A 8 18.70 -16.39 24.99
N PRO A 9 19.01 -15.10 24.80
CA PRO A 9 18.11 -14.04 25.24
C PRO A 9 16.80 -14.04 24.44
N GLY A 10 15.69 -14.17 25.15
CA GLY A 10 14.40 -13.57 24.80
C GLY A 10 13.59 -14.23 23.67
N HIS A 11 13.10 -15.45 23.87
CA HIS A 11 11.91 -15.86 23.13
C HIS A 11 10.72 -15.10 23.72
N ILE A 12 10.19 -14.11 22.99
CA ILE A 12 8.93 -13.47 23.36
C ILE A 12 7.85 -14.56 23.27
N GLY A 13 7.40 -15.07 24.41
CA GLY A 13 6.30 -16.02 24.47
C GLY A 13 5.03 -15.32 23.97
N ALA A 14 4.61 -15.61 22.74
CA ALA A 14 3.41 -15.04 22.18
C ALA A 14 2.18 -15.52 22.98
N PRO A 15 1.17 -14.66 23.24
CA PRO A 15 -0.06 -15.07 23.92
C PRO A 15 -0.72 -16.25 23.20
N ALA A 16 -1.31 -17.18 23.97
CA ALA A 16 -2.05 -18.30 23.39
C ALA A 16 -3.17 -17.80 22.46
N GLY A 17 -3.26 -18.36 21.25
CA GLY A 17 -4.22 -17.96 20.23
C GLY A 17 -3.89 -16.67 19.47
N SER A 18 -2.75 -16.02 19.76
CA SER A 18 -2.25 -14.94 18.91
C SER A 18 -1.80 -15.48 17.56
N ARG A 19 -1.99 -14.67 16.51
CA ARG A 19 -1.60 -14.98 15.14
C ARG A 19 -0.50 -14.04 14.69
N GLY A 20 0.43 -14.57 13.90
CA GLY A 20 1.48 -13.77 13.29
C GLY A 20 0.94 -12.87 12.19
N ILE A 21 1.63 -11.75 11.89
CA ILE A 21 1.24 -10.86 10.80
C ILE A 21 1.27 -11.58 9.44
N ASP A 22 2.18 -12.52 9.23
CA ASP A 22 2.26 -13.30 8.00
C ASP A 22 1.05 -14.21 7.82
N GLU A 23 0.56 -14.82 8.90
CA GLU A 23 -0.66 -15.65 8.89
C GLU A 23 -1.89 -14.80 8.57
N ILE A 24 -2.05 -13.66 9.27
CA ILE A 24 -3.15 -12.72 9.05
C ILE A 24 -3.14 -12.20 7.61
N LEU A 25 -1.95 -11.87 7.09
CA LEU A 25 -1.80 -11.41 5.72
C LEU A 25 -2.11 -12.50 4.69
N ALA A 26 -1.66 -13.73 4.92
CA ALA A 26 -1.95 -14.86 4.04
C ALA A 26 -3.45 -15.15 3.98
N GLU A 27 -4.14 -15.11 5.12
CA GLU A 27 -5.60 -15.23 5.20
C GLU A 27 -6.30 -14.07 4.48
N ALA A 28 -5.83 -12.84 4.64
CA ALA A 28 -6.39 -11.71 3.88
C ALA A 28 -6.24 -11.93 2.38
N ARG A 29 -5.05 -12.33 1.92
CA ARG A 29 -4.77 -12.56 0.49
C ARG A 29 -5.54 -13.73 -0.11
N SER A 30 -5.86 -14.78 0.67
CA SER A 30 -6.64 -15.92 0.16
C SER A 30 -8.08 -15.55 -0.21
N ARG A 31 -8.60 -14.44 0.33
CA ARG A 31 -9.92 -13.88 0.02
C ARG A 31 -9.93 -12.96 -1.20
N LEU A 32 -8.76 -12.55 -1.69
CA LEU A 32 -8.61 -11.51 -2.71
C LEU A 32 -8.18 -12.10 -4.05
N ARG A 33 -8.83 -11.64 -5.14
CA ARG A 33 -8.25 -11.75 -6.49
C ARG A 33 -7.33 -10.57 -6.72
N ARG A 34 -6.09 -10.68 -6.22
CA ARG A 34 -5.06 -9.63 -6.37
C ARG A 34 -4.76 -9.38 -7.84
N LEU A 35 -4.51 -8.12 -8.19
CA LEU A 35 -4.22 -7.71 -9.56
C LEU A 35 -2.74 -7.41 -9.71
N GLU A 36 -2.14 -7.87 -10.80
CA GLU A 36 -0.85 -7.34 -11.24
C GLU A 36 -1.01 -5.87 -11.69
N PRO A 37 0.04 -5.04 -11.66
CA PRO A 37 -0.07 -3.62 -11.95
C PRO A 37 -0.74 -3.30 -13.29
N GLU A 38 -0.43 -4.03 -14.35
CA GLU A 38 -1.01 -3.86 -15.68
C GLU A 38 -2.50 -4.20 -15.71
N GLU A 39 -2.91 -5.24 -14.97
CA GLU A 39 -4.32 -5.62 -14.82
C GLU A 39 -5.09 -4.55 -14.04
N ALA A 40 -4.48 -4.02 -12.97
CA ALA A 40 -5.04 -2.92 -12.19
C ALA A 40 -5.19 -1.65 -13.05
N HIS A 41 -4.20 -1.35 -13.90
CA HIS A 41 -4.27 -0.24 -14.85
C HIS A 41 -5.40 -0.44 -15.87
N LEU A 42 -5.53 -1.63 -16.43
CA LEU A 42 -6.62 -1.95 -17.36
C LEU A 42 -7.99 -1.84 -16.69
N ALA A 43 -8.13 -2.33 -15.46
CA ALA A 43 -9.36 -2.22 -14.68
C ALA A 43 -9.71 -0.75 -14.38
N TYR A 44 -8.70 0.06 -14.01
CA TYR A 44 -8.85 1.50 -13.81
C TYR A 44 -9.36 2.20 -15.07
N ARG A 45 -8.76 1.88 -16.23
CA ARG A 45 -9.19 2.41 -17.54
C ARG A 45 -10.62 1.99 -17.93
N ARG A 46 -11.14 0.90 -17.35
CA ARG A 46 -12.53 0.42 -17.50
C ARG A 46 -13.49 0.96 -16.44
N GLY A 47 -13.04 1.88 -15.57
CA GLY A 47 -13.88 2.54 -14.57
C GLY A 47 -13.75 1.99 -13.15
N ALA A 48 -12.75 1.15 -12.85
CA ALA A 48 -12.41 0.84 -11.46
C ALA A 48 -11.78 2.05 -10.76
N HIS A 49 -11.89 2.11 -9.43
CA HIS A 49 -11.29 3.15 -8.62
C HIS A 49 -9.98 2.67 -8.00
N LEU A 50 -8.87 3.31 -8.35
CA LEU A 50 -7.61 3.14 -7.64
C LEU A 50 -7.66 3.97 -6.35
N VAL A 51 -7.28 3.37 -5.22
CA VAL A 51 -7.30 4.00 -3.91
C VAL A 51 -5.91 3.91 -3.28
N ASP A 52 -5.27 5.07 -3.11
CA ASP A 52 -3.98 5.21 -2.46
C ASP A 52 -4.18 5.36 -0.95
N ILE A 53 -3.73 4.35 -0.20
CA ILE A 53 -3.81 4.34 1.27
C ILE A 53 -2.50 4.73 1.96
N ARG A 54 -1.47 5.12 1.19
CA ARG A 54 -0.17 5.52 1.74
C ARG A 54 -0.29 6.84 2.50
N PRO A 55 0.51 7.08 3.54
CA PRO A 55 0.62 8.40 4.17
C PRO A 55 1.15 9.47 3.22
N ALA A 56 0.76 10.73 3.42
CA ALA A 56 1.21 11.87 2.61
C ALA A 56 2.73 11.95 2.42
N ALA A 57 3.51 11.66 3.46
CA ALA A 57 4.98 11.67 3.39
C ALA A 57 5.52 10.63 2.39
N GLN A 58 4.92 9.42 2.32
CA GLN A 58 5.33 8.41 1.34
C GLN A 58 4.97 8.81 -0.08
N ARG A 59 3.82 9.45 -0.27
CA ARG A 59 3.40 9.94 -1.59
C ARG A 59 4.29 11.09 -2.08
N ALA A 60 4.64 12.01 -1.19
CA ALA A 60 5.59 13.08 -1.49
C ALA A 60 6.97 12.55 -1.88
N ALA A 61 7.44 11.50 -1.21
CA ALA A 61 8.77 10.91 -1.43
C ALA A 61 8.84 10.01 -2.69
N ASN A 62 7.77 9.28 -3.02
CA ASN A 62 7.79 8.24 -4.05
C ASN A 62 6.94 8.58 -5.28
N GLY A 63 6.12 9.62 -5.21
CA GLY A 63 5.14 9.94 -6.23
C GLY A 63 3.79 9.27 -6.05
N GLU A 64 2.88 9.52 -6.98
CA GLU A 64 1.44 9.21 -6.94
C GLU A 64 0.94 8.67 -8.29
N ILE A 65 -0.15 7.91 -8.28
CA ILE A 65 -0.82 7.47 -9.51
C ILE A 65 -1.86 8.53 -9.93
N PRO A 66 -1.81 9.06 -11.17
CA PRO A 66 -2.78 10.02 -11.66
C PRO A 66 -4.22 9.52 -11.50
N GLY A 67 -5.08 10.34 -10.88
CA GLY A 67 -6.50 10.04 -10.72
C GLY A 67 -6.83 8.94 -9.70
N ALA A 68 -5.85 8.47 -8.91
CA ALA A 68 -6.13 7.66 -7.73
C ALA A 68 -6.80 8.52 -6.64
N LEU A 69 -7.73 7.91 -5.90
CA LEU A 69 -8.35 8.52 -4.74
C LEU A 69 -7.41 8.38 -3.54
N ILE A 70 -7.08 9.50 -2.92
CA ILE A 70 -6.25 9.51 -1.73
C ILE A 70 -7.15 9.30 -0.51
N VAL A 71 -7.05 8.13 0.12
CA VAL A 71 -7.79 7.78 1.33
C VAL A 71 -6.84 7.02 2.24
N GLU A 72 -6.22 7.70 3.20
CA GLU A 72 -5.24 7.06 4.07
C GLU A 72 -5.86 5.90 4.86
N ARG A 73 -5.01 4.91 5.19
CA ARG A 73 -5.43 3.65 5.81
C ARG A 73 -6.30 3.83 7.05
N ASN A 74 -6.05 4.86 7.85
CA ASN A 74 -6.71 5.12 9.13
C ASN A 74 -8.18 5.52 9.03
N VAL A 75 -8.67 5.93 7.86
CA VAL A 75 -10.06 6.36 7.65
C VAL A 75 -10.81 5.52 6.62
N LEU A 76 -10.15 4.52 6.03
CA LEU A 76 -10.61 3.84 4.83
C LEU A 76 -12.01 3.23 4.99
N GLU A 77 -12.24 2.49 6.07
CA GLU A 77 -13.48 1.78 6.36
C GLU A 77 -14.68 2.75 6.40
N TRP A 78 -14.55 3.86 7.14
CA TRP A 78 -15.59 4.89 7.24
C TRP A 78 -15.85 5.62 5.93
N ARG A 79 -14.84 5.76 5.07
CA ARG A 79 -14.96 6.41 3.76
C ARG A 79 -15.64 5.52 2.71
N PHE A 80 -15.65 4.20 2.90
CA PHE A 80 -16.17 3.25 1.92
C PHE A 80 -17.43 2.48 2.35
N ASP A 81 -17.80 2.44 3.64
CA ASP A 81 -19.08 1.86 4.06
C ASP A 81 -20.27 2.69 3.51
N PRO A 82 -21.15 2.12 2.66
CA PRO A 82 -22.33 2.83 2.15
C PRO A 82 -23.30 3.33 3.24
N ARG A 83 -23.20 2.78 4.45
CA ARG A 83 -24.02 3.15 5.61
C ARG A 83 -23.40 4.28 6.45
N SER A 84 -22.16 4.66 6.19
CA SER A 84 -21.44 5.67 6.97
C SER A 84 -21.82 7.08 6.52
N ASP A 85 -22.08 7.99 7.47
CA ASP A 85 -22.31 9.41 7.18
C ASP A 85 -21.04 10.10 6.63
N ALA A 86 -19.86 9.56 6.93
CA ALA A 86 -18.57 10.08 6.47
C ALA A 86 -18.12 9.49 5.12
N ARG A 87 -18.97 8.70 4.46
CA ARG A 87 -18.63 8.00 3.21
C ARG A 87 -18.28 8.97 2.09
N LEU A 88 -17.44 8.52 1.18
CA LEU A 88 -17.22 9.22 -0.08
C LEU A 88 -18.50 9.19 -0.93
N PRO A 89 -18.76 10.23 -1.75
CA PRO A 89 -19.92 10.25 -2.64
C PRO A 89 -20.01 9.00 -3.55
N ILE A 90 -18.87 8.47 -3.99
CA ILE A 90 -18.80 7.27 -4.84
C ILE A 90 -19.17 5.96 -4.11
N ALA A 91 -19.06 5.94 -2.78
CA ALA A 91 -19.26 4.75 -1.95
C ALA A 91 -20.74 4.58 -1.58
N GLY A 92 -21.63 4.60 -2.57
CA GLY A 92 -23.08 4.44 -2.38
C GLY A 92 -23.62 3.04 -2.64
N ARG A 93 -22.75 2.10 -3.00
CA ARG A 93 -23.11 0.74 -3.39
C ARG A 93 -22.01 -0.25 -3.06
N TYR A 94 -22.38 -1.50 -2.86
CA TYR A 94 -21.49 -2.59 -2.44
C TYR A 94 -20.72 -3.25 -3.60
N ASP A 95 -21.15 -3.08 -4.84
CA ASP A 95 -20.51 -3.61 -6.07
C ASP A 95 -19.47 -2.63 -6.67
N LEU A 96 -19.00 -1.65 -5.88
CA LEU A 96 -18.01 -0.69 -6.32
C LEU A 96 -16.67 -1.41 -6.60
N PRO A 97 -16.10 -1.31 -7.82
CA PRO A 97 -14.80 -1.89 -8.15
C PRO A 97 -13.66 -1.05 -7.54
N VAL A 98 -13.29 -1.35 -6.30
CA VAL A 98 -12.25 -0.66 -5.55
C VAL A 98 -10.94 -1.46 -5.61
N ILE A 99 -9.86 -0.81 -6.04
CA ILE A 99 -8.53 -1.40 -6.12
C ILE A 99 -7.62 -0.59 -5.20
N VAL A 100 -7.28 -1.15 -4.05
CA VAL A 100 -6.48 -0.51 -3.02
C VAL A 100 -5.00 -0.77 -3.28
N PHE A 101 -4.15 0.24 -3.10
CA PHE A 101 -2.71 0.04 -3.13
C PHE A 101 -2.02 0.81 -2.00
N CYS A 102 -0.98 0.19 -1.44
CA CYS A 102 0.00 0.86 -0.59
C CYS A 102 1.35 0.88 -1.31
N GLN A 103 2.44 1.11 -0.58
CA GLN A 103 3.77 1.16 -1.20
C GLN A 103 4.18 -0.19 -1.81
N GLU A 104 3.95 -1.31 -1.12
CA GLU A 104 4.51 -2.63 -1.46
C GLU A 104 3.48 -3.76 -1.51
N GLY A 105 2.19 -3.47 -1.34
CA GLY A 105 1.13 -4.48 -1.45
C GLY A 105 0.93 -5.38 -0.22
N TYR A 106 1.40 -4.96 0.96
CA TYR A 106 1.13 -5.64 2.24
C TYR A 106 -0.13 -5.07 2.90
N THR A 107 -0.06 -3.79 3.31
CA THR A 107 -1.16 -3.09 3.98
C THR A 107 -2.41 -3.02 3.11
N SER A 108 -2.27 -2.92 1.79
CA SER A 108 -3.42 -2.89 0.87
C SER A 108 -4.20 -4.20 0.83
N SER A 109 -3.54 -5.36 1.01
CA SER A 109 -4.26 -6.64 1.11
C SER A 109 -5.13 -6.67 2.36
N LEU A 110 -4.58 -6.24 3.51
CA LEU A 110 -5.35 -6.14 4.77
C LEU A 110 -6.51 -5.16 4.62
N ALA A 111 -6.27 -4.04 3.94
CA ALA A 111 -7.26 -3.00 3.72
C ALA A 111 -8.39 -3.45 2.78
N ALA A 112 -8.06 -4.08 1.66
CA ALA A 112 -9.05 -4.62 0.74
C ALA A 112 -9.91 -5.70 1.41
N ALA A 113 -9.30 -6.55 2.24
CA ALA A 113 -10.02 -7.57 2.98
C ALA A 113 -10.99 -6.95 4.01
N ALA A 114 -10.56 -5.89 4.72
CA ALA A 114 -11.46 -5.13 5.60
C ALA A 114 -12.62 -4.47 4.84
N LEU A 115 -12.40 -3.99 3.61
CA LEU A 115 -13.49 -3.50 2.75
C LEU A 115 -14.45 -4.62 2.34
N GLN A 116 -13.95 -5.84 2.07
CA GLN A 116 -14.82 -7.00 1.83
C GLN A 116 -15.64 -7.37 3.07
N ASP A 117 -15.08 -7.22 4.28
CA ASP A 117 -15.81 -7.44 5.55
C ASP A 117 -16.97 -6.44 5.73
N LEU A 118 -16.88 -5.25 5.15
CA LEU A 118 -17.98 -4.28 5.07
C LEU A 118 -19.01 -4.61 3.98
N GLY A 119 -18.76 -5.62 3.16
CA GLY A 119 -19.62 -6.04 2.05
C GLY A 119 -19.21 -5.51 0.68
N LEU A 120 -18.12 -4.73 0.56
CA LEU A 120 -17.57 -4.32 -0.75
C LEU A 120 -16.88 -5.50 -1.43
N HIS A 121 -17.68 -6.45 -1.92
CA HIS A 121 -17.24 -7.74 -2.45
C HIS A 121 -16.34 -7.66 -3.69
N ARG A 122 -16.27 -6.51 -4.36
CA ARG A 122 -15.36 -6.24 -5.49
C ARG A 122 -14.08 -5.52 -5.09
N ALA A 123 -13.87 -5.26 -3.79
CA ALA A 123 -12.61 -4.71 -3.30
C ALA A 123 -11.47 -5.71 -3.50
N THR A 124 -10.35 -5.22 -4.01
CA THR A 124 -9.10 -5.98 -4.18
C THR A 124 -7.88 -5.06 -4.02
N ASP A 125 -6.68 -5.61 -4.18
CA ASP A 125 -5.43 -4.86 -4.11
C ASP A 125 -4.50 -5.08 -5.32
N VAL A 126 -3.47 -4.22 -5.41
CA VAL A 126 -2.38 -4.34 -6.38
C VAL A 126 -1.23 -5.14 -5.79
N ALA A 127 -0.84 -6.22 -6.46
CA ALA A 127 0.35 -7.00 -6.13
C ALA A 127 1.61 -6.13 -6.21
N GLY A 128 2.43 -6.14 -5.15
CA GLY A 128 3.63 -5.30 -5.06
C GLY A 128 3.37 -3.79 -4.91
N GLY A 129 2.10 -3.36 -4.83
CA GLY A 129 1.71 -1.97 -4.58
C GLY A 129 2.25 -0.97 -5.61
N PHE A 130 2.45 0.26 -5.16
CA PHE A 130 2.97 1.36 -5.98
C PHE A 130 4.39 1.08 -6.50
N ALA A 131 5.24 0.37 -5.74
CA ALA A 131 6.58 0.01 -6.18
C ALA A 131 6.55 -0.87 -7.44
N ALA A 132 5.72 -1.92 -7.46
CA ALA A 132 5.53 -2.75 -8.65
C ALA A 132 4.89 -1.98 -9.81
N TRP A 133 3.94 -1.10 -9.53
CA TRP A 133 3.36 -0.20 -10.54
C TRP A 133 4.42 0.67 -11.23
N ARG A 134 5.35 1.22 -10.46
CA ARG A 134 6.49 1.99 -10.97
C ARG A 134 7.44 1.13 -11.80
N LEU A 135 7.75 -0.09 -11.35
CA LEU A 135 8.62 -1.02 -12.07
C LEU A 135 8.02 -1.48 -13.40
N ALA A 136 6.69 -1.61 -13.45
CA ALA A 136 5.95 -1.90 -14.68
C ALA A 136 5.92 -0.72 -15.69
N GLY A 137 6.51 0.43 -15.35
CA GLY A 137 6.55 1.60 -16.24
C GLY A 137 5.19 2.28 -16.43
N LEU A 138 4.23 2.03 -15.54
CA LEU A 138 2.89 2.58 -15.63
C LEU A 138 2.85 4.06 -15.21
N PRO A 139 1.82 4.82 -15.62
CA PRO A 139 1.73 6.25 -15.32
C PRO A 139 1.81 6.56 -13.82
N ALA A 140 2.76 7.40 -13.42
CA ALA A 140 2.94 7.91 -12.07
C ALA A 140 3.57 9.31 -12.13
N PHE A 141 3.12 10.23 -11.27
CA PHE A 141 3.71 11.55 -11.06
C PHE A 141 4.59 11.56 -9.83
N GLY A 142 5.48 12.54 -9.70
CA GLY A 142 6.39 12.64 -8.58
C GLY A 142 7.58 11.67 -8.69
N PRO A 143 8.52 11.73 -7.74
CA PRO A 143 9.85 11.21 -7.98
C PRO A 143 9.88 9.69 -7.83
N ALA A 144 10.25 9.02 -8.91
CA ALA A 144 10.70 7.63 -8.89
C ALA A 144 12.21 7.49 -8.98
N ASP A 145 12.88 8.62 -9.12
CA ASP A 145 14.30 8.79 -9.20
C ASP A 145 14.57 9.98 -8.27
N VAL A 146 15.10 9.66 -7.09
CA VAL A 146 15.90 10.63 -6.33
C VAL A 146 17.38 10.33 -6.58
N TYR A 147 17.77 9.22 -7.24
CA TYR A 147 19.20 8.91 -7.50
C TYR A 147 19.73 9.35 -8.87
N ALA A 148 18.92 9.54 -9.92
CA ALA A 148 19.33 10.35 -11.07
C ALA A 148 19.28 11.85 -10.69
N TYR A 149 18.43 12.23 -9.73
CA TYR A 149 18.42 13.52 -9.05
C TYR A 149 19.61 13.71 -8.07
N LEU A 150 20.03 12.70 -7.30
CA LEU A 150 21.16 12.78 -6.34
C LEU A 150 22.52 12.60 -7.02
N GLN A 151 22.61 11.83 -8.11
CA GLN A 151 23.76 11.86 -9.02
C GLN A 151 23.90 13.22 -9.73
N SER A 152 22.84 14.06 -9.74
CA SER A 152 22.88 15.46 -10.21
C SER A 152 23.17 16.51 -9.12
N VAL A 153 23.25 16.14 -7.83
CA VAL A 153 23.57 17.06 -6.70
C VAL A 153 24.81 16.67 -5.86
N ALA A 154 25.63 15.75 -6.35
CA ALA A 154 27.06 15.54 -6.06
C ALA A 154 27.51 15.08 -4.65
N PRO A 155 28.09 13.86 -4.54
CA PRO A 155 29.15 13.58 -3.57
C PRO A 155 30.46 14.16 -4.11
N GLY A 156 30.76 15.41 -3.77
CA GLY A 156 32.11 15.96 -3.85
C GLY A 156 32.50 16.76 -5.11
N ASP A 157 31.56 17.28 -5.91
CA ASP A 157 31.91 18.24 -6.97
C ASP A 157 32.05 19.67 -6.39
N PRO A 158 33.26 20.26 -6.36
CA PRO A 158 33.45 21.63 -5.88
C PRO A 158 32.75 22.70 -6.74
N ARG A 159 32.22 22.36 -7.92
CA ARG A 159 31.49 23.27 -8.81
C ARG A 159 29.99 23.39 -8.50
N LEU A 160 29.46 22.54 -7.63
CA LEU A 160 28.10 22.66 -7.07
C LEU A 160 28.10 23.34 -5.69
N ARG A 161 29.23 23.95 -5.29
CA ARG A 161 29.25 24.92 -4.19
C ARG A 161 28.64 26.24 -4.70
N PRO A 162 27.74 26.89 -3.97
CA PRO A 162 27.27 28.21 -4.34
C PRO A 162 28.46 29.17 -4.37
N ALA A 163 28.56 29.98 -5.42
CA ALA A 163 29.70 30.88 -5.64
C ALA A 163 29.86 31.85 -4.46
N THR A 164 31.04 31.85 -3.85
CA THR A 164 31.65 33.02 -3.19
C THR A 164 33.13 33.02 -3.48
#